data_AF-A0A356F899-F1
#
_entry.id   AF-A0A356F899-F1
#
_cell.length_a   1.000
_cell.length_b   1.000
_cell.length_c   1.000
_cell.angle_alpha   90.00
_cell.angle_beta   90.00
_cell.angle_gamma   90.00
#
_symmetry.space_group_name_H-M   'P 1'
#
loop_
_entity.id
_entity.type
_entity.pdbx_description
1 polymer ?
#
loop_
_entity_poly.entity_id
_entity_poly.type
_entity_poly.pdbx_seq_one_letter_code
_entity_poly.pdbx_strand_id
1 'polypeptide(L)'
;MICWSTIETVCPMCGCQLHVREVGGCEVLGQDTDLLIHTKAPHVIRVEIHSCPDCRFSGYSRDFLGGRIEALTIEAYFRKYIEKLEDEFEMDRSPGDPPTHLQYYWAGLLSPLLGYEPLETGMRMLRAYWSLRLDAPAALDENTVERLRHRYLQQAIAYLRKSLRKEKNPVYLYLVGELCRRNGNWMHSQNYFNRFIARSTRPRHLRNAAAMLIQRARRRDSSHLSMDSLLYPTRDQSRATGAPEEDRGA
;
A
#
# COMPACT_ATOMS: atom_id res chain seq x y z
N MET A 1 16.42 -14.82 3.96
CA MET A 1 17.19 -14.42 2.75
C MET A 1 16.17 -14.07 1.67
N ILE A 2 16.37 -13.00 0.92
CA ILE A 2 15.55 -12.75 -0.29
C ILE A 2 16.29 -13.34 -1.47
N CYS A 3 15.56 -14.10 -2.28
CA CYS A 3 16.02 -14.49 -3.59
C CYS A 3 15.43 -13.50 -4.59
N TRP A 4 16.27 -12.88 -5.41
CA TRP A 4 15.83 -12.13 -6.59
C TRP A 4 16.75 -12.42 -7.78
N SER A 5 16.19 -12.31 -8.98
CA SER A 5 16.96 -12.24 -10.22
C SER A 5 17.03 -10.79 -10.69
N THR A 6 18.12 -10.45 -11.37
CA THR A 6 18.27 -9.17 -12.06
C THR A 6 18.12 -9.42 -13.55
N ILE A 7 17.30 -8.63 -14.23
CA ILE A 7 17.00 -8.74 -15.65
C ILE A 7 17.36 -7.42 -16.33
N GLU A 8 18.14 -7.50 -17.39
CA GLU A 8 18.39 -6.35 -18.27
C GLU A 8 17.20 -6.11 -19.18
N THR A 9 16.75 -4.86 -19.24
CA THR A 9 15.61 -4.47 -20.08
C THR A 9 15.79 -3.02 -20.56
N VAL A 10 14.83 -2.56 -21.35
CA VAL A 10 14.73 -1.18 -21.83
C VAL A 10 13.49 -0.52 -21.28
N CYS A 11 13.59 0.76 -20.98
CA CYS A 11 12.45 1.56 -20.56
C CYS A 11 11.42 1.61 -21.70
N PRO A 12 10.16 1.20 -21.47
CA PRO A 12 9.15 1.19 -22.53
C PRO A 12 8.70 2.59 -22.96
N MET A 13 9.10 3.63 -22.22
CA MET A 13 8.77 5.03 -22.48
C MET A 13 9.86 5.79 -23.26
N CYS A 14 11.14 5.62 -22.90
CA CYS A 14 12.25 6.36 -23.54
C CYS A 14 13.33 5.48 -24.17
N GLY A 15 13.29 4.16 -23.97
CA GLY A 15 14.29 3.22 -24.50
C GLY A 15 15.60 3.13 -23.73
N CYS A 16 15.77 3.89 -22.66
CA CYS A 16 16.94 3.82 -21.77
C CYS A 16 17.13 2.39 -21.22
N GLN A 17 18.36 1.87 -21.25
CA GLN A 17 18.68 0.56 -20.67
C GLN A 17 18.70 0.63 -19.15
N LEU A 18 18.14 -0.39 -18.50
CA LEU A 18 18.13 -0.49 -17.05
C LEU A 18 18.04 -1.94 -16.58
N HIS A 19 18.35 -2.16 -15.31
CA HIS A 19 18.18 -3.43 -14.62
C HIS A 19 16.91 -3.40 -13.78
N VAL A 20 16.04 -4.39 -13.97
CA VAL A 20 14.89 -4.63 -13.09
C VAL A 20 15.13 -5.89 -12.25
N ARG A 21 14.53 -5.95 -11.07
CA ARG A 21 14.65 -7.08 -10.14
C ARG A 21 13.32 -7.79 -10.00
N GLU A 22 13.33 -9.12 -10.04
CA GLU A 22 12.16 -9.95 -9.75
C GLU A 22 12.35 -10.70 -8.44
N VAL A 23 11.45 -10.50 -7.50
CA VAL A 23 11.52 -11.13 -6.18
C VAL A 23 10.97 -12.56 -6.26
N GLY A 24 11.81 -13.54 -5.97
CA GLY A 24 11.45 -14.96 -5.97
C GLY A 24 10.89 -15.47 -4.64
N GLY A 25 11.21 -14.81 -3.51
CA GLY A 25 10.65 -15.17 -2.21
C GLY A 25 11.32 -14.48 -1.03
N CYS A 26 10.61 -14.41 0.10
CA CYS A 26 11.12 -13.88 1.35
C CYS A 26 10.47 -14.56 2.56
N GLU A 27 11.19 -14.59 3.68
CA GLU A 27 10.69 -15.05 4.97
C GLU A 27 9.78 -13.98 5.61
N VAL A 28 8.54 -14.36 5.90
CA VAL A 28 7.53 -13.51 6.53
C VAL A 28 7.70 -13.54 8.05
N LEU A 29 7.83 -12.36 8.66
CA LEU A 29 7.93 -12.18 10.11
C LEU A 29 6.59 -11.85 10.77
N GLY A 30 5.67 -11.24 10.03
CA GLY A 30 4.40 -10.81 10.56
C GLY A 30 3.60 -9.99 9.56
N GLN A 31 2.46 -9.50 10.01
CA GLN A 31 1.54 -8.72 9.19
C GLN A 31 0.89 -7.62 10.02
N ASP A 32 0.69 -6.43 9.46
CA ASP A 32 -0.14 -5.38 10.05
C ASP A 32 -1.63 -5.59 9.81
N THR A 33 -2.46 -4.91 10.58
CA THR A 33 -3.92 -4.96 10.39
C THR A 33 -4.37 -4.51 9.00
N ASP A 34 -3.60 -3.68 8.30
CA ASP A 34 -3.85 -3.29 6.91
C ASP A 34 -3.23 -4.23 5.88
N LEU A 35 -2.80 -5.43 6.29
CA LEU A 35 -2.22 -6.48 5.46
C LEU A 35 -0.81 -6.21 4.93
N LEU A 36 -0.13 -5.16 5.42
CA LEU A 36 1.30 -4.97 5.16
C LEU A 36 2.10 -6.15 5.75
N ILE A 37 2.83 -6.86 4.90
CA ILE A 37 3.69 -7.98 5.31
C ILE A 37 5.07 -7.46 5.73
N HIS A 38 5.52 -7.91 6.90
CA HIS A 38 6.87 -7.67 7.40
C HIS A 38 7.76 -8.86 7.08
N THR A 39 9.01 -8.59 6.71
CA THR A 39 9.97 -9.61 6.27
C THR A 39 11.33 -9.43 6.92
N LYS A 40 12.11 -10.51 7.04
CA LYS A 40 13.43 -10.50 7.72
C LYS A 40 14.54 -9.76 6.96
N ALA A 41 14.37 -9.63 5.66
CA ALA A 41 15.31 -8.99 4.74
C ALA A 41 14.64 -7.73 4.15
N PRO A 42 15.35 -6.90 3.34
CA PRO A 42 14.79 -5.65 2.82
C PRO A 42 13.36 -5.86 2.30
N HIS A 43 12.40 -5.08 2.79
CA HIS A 43 10.99 -5.33 2.48
C HIS A 43 10.78 -5.53 0.98
N VAL A 44 10.06 -6.59 0.60
CA VAL A 44 9.78 -6.96 -0.80
C VAL A 44 9.29 -5.76 -1.62
N ILE A 45 8.46 -4.92 -1.00
CA ILE A 45 7.93 -3.66 -1.55
C ILE A 45 9.06 -2.71 -2.02
N ARG A 46 10.24 -2.70 -1.40
CA ARG A 46 11.37 -1.87 -1.82
C ARG A 46 12.09 -2.39 -3.07
N VAL A 47 11.88 -3.66 -3.44
CA VAL A 47 12.63 -4.32 -4.52
C VAL A 47 11.76 -4.57 -5.75
N GLU A 48 10.45 -4.71 -5.59
CA GLU A 48 9.52 -5.05 -6.68
C GLU A 48 9.23 -3.91 -7.67
N ILE A 49 9.50 -2.66 -7.29
CA ILE A 49 9.22 -1.47 -8.09
C ILE A 49 10.53 -0.89 -8.63
N HIS A 50 10.48 -0.43 -9.88
CA HIS A 50 11.63 0.13 -10.60
C HIS A 50 11.25 1.46 -11.21
N SER A 51 12.22 2.36 -11.30
CA SER A 51 12.08 3.62 -12.01
C SER A 51 13.15 3.73 -13.09
N CYS A 52 12.76 4.19 -14.28
CA CYS A 52 13.73 4.58 -15.29
C CYS A 52 14.56 5.78 -14.79
N PRO A 53 15.90 5.71 -14.85
CA PRO A 53 16.75 6.81 -14.38
C PRO A 53 16.60 8.08 -15.24
N ASP A 54 16.24 7.91 -16.51
CA ASP A 54 16.13 8.99 -17.49
C ASP A 54 14.74 9.68 -17.42
N CYS A 55 13.67 8.96 -17.74
CA CYS A 55 12.32 9.54 -17.81
C CYS A 55 11.44 9.35 -16.58
N ARG A 56 11.97 8.72 -15.51
CA ARG A 56 11.26 8.48 -14.23
C ARG A 56 9.98 7.62 -14.32
N PHE A 57 9.69 7.02 -15.48
CA PHE A 57 8.68 5.98 -15.61
C PHE A 57 8.87 4.91 -14.54
N SER A 58 7.81 4.64 -13.78
CA SER A 58 7.88 3.69 -12.68
C SER A 58 6.85 2.59 -12.84
N GLY A 59 7.26 1.36 -12.57
CA GLY A 59 6.45 0.17 -12.76
C GLY A 59 7.07 -1.07 -12.13
N TYR A 60 6.33 -2.17 -12.15
CA TYR A 60 6.86 -3.49 -11.80
C TYR A 60 7.67 -4.05 -12.97
N SER A 61 8.46 -5.09 -12.76
CA SER A 61 9.27 -5.72 -13.84
C SER A 61 8.45 -6.04 -15.09
N ARG A 62 7.22 -6.55 -14.94
CA ARG A 62 6.29 -6.82 -16.05
C ARG A 62 5.94 -5.57 -16.89
N ASP A 63 5.94 -4.39 -16.29
CA ASP A 63 5.67 -3.12 -16.98
C ASP A 63 6.83 -2.77 -17.94
N PHE A 64 8.05 -3.23 -17.67
CA PHE A 64 9.23 -3.04 -18.53
C PHE A 64 9.42 -4.17 -19.54
N LEU A 65 8.88 -5.35 -19.26
CA LEU A 65 8.97 -6.52 -20.16
C LEU A 65 7.83 -6.57 -21.19
N GLY A 66 6.77 -5.78 -21.00
CA GLY A 66 5.57 -5.77 -21.84
C GLY A 66 5.70 -5.12 -23.23
N GLY A 67 6.90 -4.67 -23.62
CA GLY A 67 7.14 -3.97 -24.89
C GLY A 67 6.89 -2.46 -24.83
N ARG A 68 6.89 -1.79 -25.99
CA ARG A 68 6.76 -0.33 -26.07
C ARG A 68 5.34 0.13 -25.73
N ILE A 69 5.25 1.20 -24.97
CA ILE A 69 3.99 1.90 -24.67
C ILE A 69 3.64 2.82 -25.84
N GLU A 70 2.35 2.98 -26.13
CA GLU A 70 1.88 3.85 -27.21
C GLU A 70 2.30 5.31 -27.00
N ALA A 71 2.71 5.99 -28.08
CA ALA A 71 3.21 7.36 -28.04
C ALA A 71 2.22 8.37 -27.42
N LEU A 72 0.91 8.19 -27.65
CA LEU A 72 -0.12 9.03 -27.03
C LEU A 72 -0.14 8.90 -25.50
N THR A 73 0.09 7.69 -24.98
CA THR A 73 0.19 7.43 -23.54
C THR A 73 1.46 8.06 -22.96
N ILE A 74 2.56 8.04 -23.73
CA ILE A 74 3.82 8.70 -23.38
C ILE A 74 3.61 10.22 -23.24
N GLU A 75 3.06 10.88 -24.26
CA GLU A 75 2.79 12.32 -24.24
C GLU A 75 1.86 12.71 -23.08
N ALA A 76 0.78 11.94 -22.87
CA ALA A 76 -0.14 12.17 -21.77
C ALA A 76 0.56 12.04 -20.41
N TYR A 77 1.50 11.10 -20.26
CA TYR A 77 2.28 10.94 -19.04
C TYR A 77 3.17 12.15 -18.78
N PHE A 78 3.97 12.56 -19.77
CA PHE A 78 4.89 13.70 -19.63
C PHE A 78 4.14 14.99 -19.30
N ARG A 79 3.10 15.33 -20.09
CA ARG A 79 2.31 16.55 -19.91
C ARG A 79 1.53 16.58 -18.59
N LYS A 80 0.96 15.44 -18.19
CA LYS A 80 0.06 15.42 -17.03
C LYS A 80 0.80 15.27 -15.71
N TYR A 81 1.92 14.55 -15.71
CA TYR A 81 2.53 14.10 -14.48
C TYR A 81 3.95 14.60 -14.28
N ILE A 82 4.85 14.55 -15.27
CA ILE A 82 6.23 15.02 -15.03
C ILE A 82 6.24 16.52 -14.70
N GLU A 83 5.52 17.34 -15.47
CA GLU A 83 5.42 18.79 -15.21
C GLU A 83 4.85 19.11 -13.82
N LYS A 84 3.97 18.27 -13.27
CA LYS A 84 3.37 18.47 -11.93
C LYS A 84 4.20 17.89 -10.79
N LEU A 85 5.07 16.94 -11.09
CA LEU A 85 5.92 16.27 -10.10
C LEU A 85 7.10 17.14 -9.70
N GLU A 86 7.57 18.02 -10.59
CA GLU A 86 8.64 18.97 -10.30
C GLU A 86 8.24 20.02 -9.25
N ASP A 87 6.97 20.46 -9.26
CA ASP A 87 6.47 21.47 -8.33
C ASP A 87 6.07 20.91 -6.96
N GLU A 88 5.60 19.67 -6.87
CA GLU A 88 4.94 19.16 -5.64
C GLU A 88 5.90 18.56 -4.60
N PHE A 89 7.13 18.21 -4.97
CA PHE A 89 8.02 17.43 -4.11
C PHE A 89 9.39 18.04 -3.86
N GLU A 90 9.68 19.25 -4.38
CA GLU A 90 10.99 19.91 -4.30
C GLU A 90 12.13 18.90 -4.53
N MET A 91 11.91 17.98 -5.48
CA MET A 91 12.86 16.89 -5.68
C MET A 91 14.12 17.48 -6.27
N ASP A 92 15.17 17.53 -5.45
CA ASP A 92 16.51 17.67 -5.96
C ASP A 92 16.69 16.61 -7.06
N ARG A 93 17.07 17.05 -8.27
CA ARG A 93 17.38 16.17 -9.41
C ARG A 93 18.69 15.41 -9.18
N SER A 94 19.01 15.14 -7.92
CA SER A 94 20.11 14.31 -7.50
C SER A 94 20.10 13.01 -8.33
N PRO A 95 21.27 12.56 -8.82
CA PRO A 95 21.40 11.42 -9.74
C PRO A 95 21.04 10.06 -9.11
N GLY A 96 20.28 10.03 -8.01
CA GLY A 96 19.81 8.83 -7.35
C GLY A 96 18.46 8.30 -7.84
N ASP A 97 18.19 7.05 -7.45
CA ASP A 97 16.86 6.46 -7.59
C ASP A 97 15.85 7.23 -6.73
N PRO A 98 14.65 7.49 -7.26
CA PRO A 98 13.60 8.15 -6.49
C PRO A 98 13.22 7.26 -5.28
N PRO A 99 12.84 7.84 -4.13
CA PRO A 99 12.33 7.07 -3.00
C PRO A 99 11.22 6.10 -3.38
N THR A 100 11.21 4.90 -2.81
CA THR A 100 10.27 3.81 -3.17
C THR A 100 8.80 4.24 -3.13
N HIS A 101 8.40 5.10 -2.17
CA HIS A 101 7.02 5.58 -2.09
C HIS A 101 6.61 6.41 -3.33
N LEU A 102 7.54 7.19 -3.89
CA LEU A 102 7.31 7.94 -5.12
C LEU A 102 7.23 7.02 -6.33
N GLN A 103 8.07 5.99 -6.41
CA GLN A 103 8.01 5.00 -7.49
C GLN A 103 6.62 4.38 -7.59
N TYR A 104 6.06 3.94 -6.45
CA TYR A 104 4.70 3.41 -6.42
C TYR A 104 3.63 4.44 -6.72
N TYR A 105 3.81 5.67 -6.25
CA TYR A 105 2.89 6.75 -6.54
C TYR A 105 2.82 7.05 -8.03
N TRP A 106 3.97 7.20 -8.69
CA TRP A 106 4.08 7.42 -10.14
C TRP A 106 3.53 6.24 -10.94
N ALA A 107 3.85 5.02 -10.54
CA ALA A 107 3.27 3.82 -11.13
C ALA A 107 1.74 3.79 -11.00
N GLY A 108 1.20 4.24 -9.86
CA GLY A 108 -0.24 4.34 -9.63
C GLY A 108 -0.91 5.46 -10.45
N LEU A 109 -0.25 6.58 -10.66
CA LEU A 109 -0.78 7.67 -11.49
C LEU A 109 -0.86 7.28 -12.97
N LEU A 110 0.11 6.48 -13.41
CA LEU A 110 0.21 6.01 -14.79
C LEU A 110 -0.68 4.79 -15.04
N SER A 111 -0.98 3.98 -14.02
CA SER A 111 -1.66 2.70 -14.23
C SER A 111 -3.01 2.80 -14.96
N PRO A 112 -3.89 3.80 -14.72
CA PRO A 112 -5.12 3.93 -15.51
C PRO A 112 -4.88 4.25 -16.99
N LEU A 113 -3.79 4.95 -17.33
CA LEU A 113 -3.44 5.25 -18.73
C LEU A 113 -2.93 3.99 -19.46
N LEU A 114 -2.32 3.07 -18.72
CA LEU A 114 -1.90 1.75 -19.23
C LEU A 114 -3.05 0.72 -19.25
N GLY A 115 -4.29 1.15 -19.00
CA GLY A 115 -5.45 0.27 -19.02
C GLY A 115 -5.60 -0.64 -17.80
N TYR A 116 -4.81 -0.43 -16.73
CA TYR A 116 -4.93 -1.24 -15.53
C TYR A 116 -6.25 -1.00 -14.79
N GLU A 117 -6.80 -2.07 -14.22
CA GLU A 117 -8.04 -2.00 -13.46
C GLU A 117 -7.87 -1.17 -12.17
N PRO A 118 -8.98 -0.61 -11.62
CA PRO A 118 -8.92 0.19 -10.40
C PRO A 118 -8.29 -0.54 -9.21
N LEU A 119 -8.40 -1.87 -9.15
CA LEU A 119 -7.79 -2.66 -8.08
C LEU A 119 -6.27 -2.49 -8.07
N GLU A 120 -5.62 -2.67 -9.21
CA GLU A 120 -4.17 -2.60 -9.31
C GLU A 120 -3.65 -1.17 -9.11
N THR A 121 -4.42 -0.17 -9.56
CA THR A 121 -4.14 1.23 -9.25
C THR A 121 -4.21 1.49 -7.74
N GLY A 122 -5.27 1.01 -7.07
CA GLY A 122 -5.44 1.14 -5.63
C GLY A 122 -4.34 0.44 -4.83
N MET A 123 -3.90 -0.74 -5.27
CA MET A 123 -2.81 -1.48 -4.65
C MET A 123 -1.44 -0.78 -4.82
N ARG A 124 -1.18 -0.13 -5.96
CA ARG A 124 0.03 0.70 -6.14
C ARG A 124 0.02 1.90 -5.18
N MET A 125 -1.10 2.61 -5.05
CA MET A 125 -1.23 3.71 -4.07
C MET A 125 -1.07 3.24 -2.62
N LEU A 126 -1.61 2.05 -2.30
CA LEU A 126 -1.44 1.45 -0.99
C LEU A 126 0.02 1.08 -0.70
N ARG A 127 0.75 0.56 -1.70
CA ARG A 127 2.18 0.29 -1.57
C ARG A 127 3.01 1.57 -1.45
N ALA A 128 2.59 2.69 -2.05
CA ALA A 128 3.19 3.99 -1.80
C ALA A 128 3.04 4.40 -0.32
N TYR A 129 1.82 4.27 0.22
CA TYR A 129 1.52 4.50 1.63
C TYR A 129 2.35 3.60 2.57
N TRP A 130 2.45 2.30 2.28
CA TRP A 130 3.26 1.37 3.06
C TRP A 130 4.76 1.68 2.98
N SER A 131 5.26 2.00 1.78
CA SER A 131 6.67 2.35 1.59
C SER A 131 7.06 3.55 2.43
N LEU A 132 6.22 4.60 2.43
CA LEU A 132 6.46 5.80 3.24
C LEU A 132 6.43 5.50 4.74
N ARG A 133 5.62 4.54 5.20
CA ARG A 133 5.59 4.10 6.60
C ARG A 133 6.83 3.30 7.00
N LEU A 134 7.37 2.51 6.09
CA LEU A 134 8.53 1.66 6.34
C LEU A 134 9.86 2.41 6.21
N ASP A 135 9.91 3.45 5.39
CA ASP A 135 11.12 4.20 5.06
C ASP A 135 10.77 5.63 4.64
N ALA A 136 10.40 6.47 5.61
CA ALA A 136 10.26 7.88 5.32
C ALA A 136 11.65 8.46 5.00
N PRO A 137 11.83 9.17 3.87
CA PRO A 137 13.10 9.82 3.57
C PRO A 137 13.46 10.82 4.68
N ALA A 138 14.69 10.75 5.20
CA ALA A 138 15.13 11.62 6.29
C ALA A 138 15.12 13.12 5.95
N ALA A 139 15.12 13.46 4.65
CA ALA A 139 15.04 14.82 4.16
C ALA A 139 13.63 15.44 4.29
N LEU A 140 12.59 14.64 4.48
CA LEU A 140 11.21 15.13 4.61
C LEU A 140 10.90 15.45 6.08
N ASP A 141 10.31 16.62 6.31
CA ASP A 141 9.77 16.97 7.62
C ASP A 141 8.49 16.16 7.94
N GLU A 142 8.14 16.09 9.23
CA GLU A 142 7.02 15.29 9.71
C GLU A 142 5.67 15.72 9.11
N ASN A 143 5.45 17.02 8.88
CA ASN A 143 4.21 17.51 8.27
C ASN A 143 4.10 17.07 6.81
N THR A 144 5.21 17.13 6.07
CA THR A 144 5.26 16.65 4.68
C THR A 144 4.99 15.14 4.63
N VAL A 145 5.61 14.36 5.51
CA VAL A 145 5.37 12.91 5.61
C VAL A 145 3.89 12.62 5.89
N GLU A 146 3.27 13.33 6.83
CA GLU A 146 1.86 13.10 7.17
C GLU A 146 0.91 13.52 6.02
N ARG A 147 1.19 14.65 5.35
CA ARG A 147 0.44 15.08 4.16
C ARG A 147 0.49 14.03 3.04
N LEU A 148 1.66 13.48 2.78
CA LEU A 148 1.84 12.43 1.76
C LEU A 148 1.14 11.13 2.17
N ARG A 149 1.28 10.74 3.44
CA ARG A 149 0.60 9.58 4.00
C ARG A 149 -0.92 9.70 3.80
N HIS A 150 -1.50 10.85 4.14
CA HIS A 150 -2.92 11.12 3.95
C HIS A 150 -3.32 11.04 2.47
N ARG A 151 -2.56 11.68 1.59
CA ARG A 151 -2.81 11.66 0.14
C ARG A 151 -2.80 10.25 -0.44
N TYR A 152 -1.78 9.45 -0.15
CA TYR A 152 -1.67 8.07 -0.65
C TYR A 152 -2.80 7.19 -0.11
N LEU A 153 -3.13 7.33 1.17
CA LEU A 153 -4.22 6.58 1.80
C LEU A 153 -5.57 6.91 1.17
N GLN A 154 -5.87 8.20 0.96
CA GLN A 154 -7.11 8.63 0.30
C GLN A 154 -7.23 8.08 -1.12
N GLN A 155 -6.15 8.15 -1.91
CA GLN A 155 -6.15 7.62 -3.28
C GLN A 155 -6.32 6.10 -3.30
N ALA A 156 -5.62 5.37 -2.43
CA ALA A 156 -5.78 3.93 -2.27
C ALA A 156 -7.23 3.56 -1.96
N ILE A 157 -7.86 4.23 -0.98
CA ILE A 157 -9.28 4.02 -0.65
C ILE A 157 -10.18 4.29 -1.86
N ALA A 158 -9.97 5.40 -2.57
CA ALA A 158 -10.81 5.78 -3.70
C ALA A 158 -10.80 4.70 -4.81
N TYR A 159 -9.61 4.20 -5.18
CA TYR A 159 -9.47 3.19 -6.23
C TYR A 159 -9.92 1.79 -5.78
N LEU A 160 -9.58 1.38 -4.57
CA LEU A 160 -10.04 0.09 -4.02
C LEU A 160 -11.56 0.06 -3.86
N ARG A 161 -12.21 1.17 -3.47
CA ARG A 161 -13.68 1.25 -3.43
C ARG A 161 -14.31 1.09 -4.82
N LYS A 162 -13.69 1.64 -5.86
CA LYS A 162 -14.14 1.47 -7.25
C LYS A 162 -14.04 0.00 -7.68
N SER A 163 -12.99 -0.71 -7.29
CA SER A 163 -12.79 -2.11 -7.68
C SER A 163 -13.77 -3.09 -7.05
N LEU A 164 -14.29 -2.80 -5.84
CA LEU A 164 -15.27 -3.64 -5.12
C LEU A 164 -16.59 -3.91 -5.88
N ARG A 165 -16.85 -3.23 -7.00
CA ARG A 165 -17.98 -3.53 -7.88
C ARG A 165 -17.75 -4.80 -8.73
N LYS A 166 -16.49 -5.03 -9.15
CA LYS A 166 -16.09 -6.15 -9.99
C LYS A 166 -15.42 -7.26 -9.17
N GLU A 167 -14.61 -6.88 -8.20
CA GLU A 167 -13.83 -7.78 -7.37
C GLU A 167 -14.71 -8.45 -6.30
N LYS A 168 -14.68 -9.79 -6.26
CA LYS A 168 -15.52 -10.61 -5.38
C LYS A 168 -14.77 -11.08 -4.14
N ASN A 169 -13.45 -10.99 -4.11
CA ASN A 169 -12.65 -11.41 -2.97
C ASN A 169 -12.99 -10.54 -1.74
N PRO A 170 -13.56 -11.13 -0.67
CA PRO A 170 -14.01 -10.37 0.49
C PRO A 170 -12.84 -9.75 1.27
N VAL A 171 -11.59 -10.21 1.10
CA VAL A 171 -10.41 -9.62 1.75
C VAL A 171 -10.28 -8.12 1.43
N TYR A 172 -10.70 -7.69 0.25
CA TYR A 172 -10.67 -6.26 -0.09
C TYR A 172 -11.72 -5.43 0.66
N LEU A 173 -12.82 -6.03 1.12
CA LEU A 173 -13.75 -5.35 2.04
C LEU A 173 -13.10 -5.14 3.40
N TYR A 174 -12.40 -6.15 3.91
CA TYR A 174 -11.60 -6.02 5.14
C TYR A 174 -10.57 -4.91 4.98
N LEU A 175 -9.78 -4.97 3.91
CA LEU A 175 -8.71 -3.99 3.64
C LEU A 175 -9.26 -2.56 3.57
N VAL A 176 -10.29 -2.31 2.77
CA VAL A 176 -10.91 -0.98 2.67
C VAL A 176 -11.47 -0.53 4.02
N GLY A 177 -12.06 -1.43 4.80
CA GLY A 177 -12.54 -1.12 6.15
C GLY A 177 -11.42 -0.63 7.08
N GLU A 178 -10.27 -1.29 7.04
CA GLU A 178 -9.10 -0.89 7.83
C GLU A 178 -8.49 0.42 7.33
N LEU A 179 -8.37 0.61 6.02
CA LEU A 179 -7.87 1.88 5.47
C LEU A 179 -8.80 3.05 5.82
N CYS A 180 -10.12 2.84 5.78
CA CYS A 180 -11.08 3.82 6.25
C CYS A 180 -10.91 4.13 7.74
N ARG A 181 -10.63 3.14 8.61
CA ARG A 181 -10.36 3.37 10.03
C ARG A 181 -9.16 4.30 10.21
N ARG A 182 -8.05 3.98 9.53
CA ARG A 182 -6.81 4.75 9.59
C ARG A 182 -6.96 6.17 9.06
N ASN A 183 -7.83 6.36 8.06
CA ASN A 183 -8.17 7.68 7.52
C ASN A 183 -9.22 8.43 8.37
N GLY A 184 -9.61 7.94 9.55
CA GLY A 184 -10.63 8.56 10.40
C GLY A 184 -12.06 8.44 9.89
N ASN A 185 -12.31 7.66 8.84
CA ASN A 185 -13.63 7.43 8.26
C ASN A 185 -14.36 6.28 8.99
N TRP A 186 -14.65 6.49 10.29
CA TRP A 186 -15.14 5.47 11.22
C TRP A 186 -16.41 4.75 10.76
N MET A 187 -17.38 5.50 10.22
CA MET A 187 -18.65 4.93 9.77
C MET A 187 -18.45 4.01 8.56
N HIS A 188 -17.63 4.44 7.59
CA HIS A 188 -17.29 3.61 6.44
C HIS A 188 -16.52 2.36 6.87
N SER A 189 -15.56 2.51 7.79
CA SER A 189 -14.81 1.39 8.36
C SER A 189 -15.72 0.30 8.92
N GLN A 190 -16.64 0.67 9.81
CA GLN A 190 -17.60 -0.26 10.41
C GLN A 190 -18.48 -0.94 9.35
N ASN A 191 -18.98 -0.17 8.37
CA ASN A 191 -19.80 -0.72 7.29
C ASN A 191 -19.03 -1.80 6.48
N TYR A 192 -17.79 -1.50 6.09
CA TYR A 192 -16.97 -2.44 5.32
C TYR A 192 -16.60 -3.69 6.12
N PHE A 193 -16.26 -3.56 7.41
CA PHE A 193 -15.99 -4.73 8.26
C PHE A 193 -17.24 -5.60 8.47
N ASN A 194 -18.41 -4.99 8.70
CA ASN A 194 -19.67 -5.75 8.82
C ASN A 194 -19.99 -6.52 7.53
N ARG A 195 -19.80 -5.87 6.36
CA ARG A 195 -19.97 -6.53 5.06
C ARG A 195 -18.96 -7.65 4.84
N PHE A 196 -17.72 -7.49 5.30
CA PHE A 196 -16.71 -8.54 5.26
C PHE A 196 -17.13 -9.75 6.11
N ILE A 197 -17.52 -9.52 7.37
CA ILE A 197 -17.97 -10.58 8.30
C ILE A 197 -19.19 -11.34 7.74
N ALA A 198 -20.13 -10.63 7.13
CA ALA A 198 -21.33 -11.22 6.53
C ALA A 198 -21.02 -12.07 5.28
N ARG A 199 -20.00 -11.70 4.49
CA ARG A 199 -19.66 -12.37 3.22
C ARG A 199 -18.59 -13.45 3.36
N SER A 200 -17.75 -13.36 4.39
CA SER A 200 -16.58 -14.22 4.54
C SER A 200 -16.68 -15.17 5.73
N THR A 201 -16.47 -16.45 5.45
CA THR A 201 -16.25 -17.49 6.46
C THR A 201 -14.77 -17.77 6.70
N ARG A 202 -13.88 -17.31 5.79
CA ARG A 202 -12.42 -17.52 5.86
C ARG A 202 -11.64 -16.36 5.22
N PRO A 203 -10.45 -16.02 5.74
CA PRO A 203 -9.80 -16.68 6.88
C PRO A 203 -10.33 -16.21 8.25
N ARG A 204 -10.37 -17.13 9.23
CA ARG A 204 -10.94 -16.87 10.57
C ARG A 204 -10.22 -15.73 11.31
N HIS A 205 -8.90 -15.64 11.18
CA HIS A 205 -8.12 -14.60 11.85
C HIS A 205 -8.53 -13.18 11.40
N LEU A 206 -8.79 -12.97 10.10
CA LEU A 206 -9.28 -11.67 9.60
C LEU A 206 -10.69 -11.35 10.10
N ARG A 207 -11.55 -12.37 10.28
CA ARG A 207 -12.90 -12.16 10.85
C ARG A 207 -12.82 -11.72 12.31
N ASN A 208 -11.94 -12.34 13.09
CA ASN A 208 -11.68 -11.93 14.48
C ASN A 208 -11.10 -10.51 14.52
N ALA A 209 -10.11 -10.23 13.66
CA ALA A 209 -9.52 -8.91 13.54
C ALA A 209 -10.58 -7.85 13.19
N ALA A 210 -11.45 -8.11 12.21
CA ALA A 210 -12.53 -7.21 11.83
C ALA A 210 -13.47 -6.88 12.99
N ALA A 211 -13.85 -7.89 13.80
CA ALA A 211 -14.69 -7.68 14.98
C ALA A 211 -14.03 -6.75 16.01
N MET A 212 -12.74 -6.93 16.26
CA MET A 212 -11.98 -6.07 17.18
C MET A 212 -11.78 -4.66 16.62
N LEU A 213 -11.50 -4.54 15.32
CA LEU A 213 -11.31 -3.25 14.63
C LEU A 213 -12.62 -2.44 14.55
N ILE A 214 -13.79 -3.08 14.51
CA ILE A 214 -15.08 -2.40 14.67
C ILE A 214 -15.16 -1.70 16.03
N GLN A 215 -14.75 -2.36 17.11
CA GLN A 215 -14.77 -1.74 18.45
C GLN A 215 -13.79 -0.57 18.55
N ARG A 216 -12.61 -0.71 17.94
CA ARG A 216 -11.64 0.40 17.84
C ARG A 216 -12.17 1.59 17.02
N ALA A 217 -12.83 1.33 15.89
CA ALA A 217 -13.47 2.37 15.10
C ALA A 217 -14.56 3.11 15.88
N ARG A 218 -15.32 2.42 16.76
CA ARG A 218 -16.29 3.06 17.66
C ARG A 218 -15.62 3.97 18.69
N ARG A 219 -14.43 3.59 19.17
CA ARG A 219 -13.58 4.40 20.05
C ARG A 219 -12.78 5.48 19.31
N ARG A 220 -12.93 5.59 17.98
CA ARG A 220 -12.18 6.51 17.11
C ARG A 220 -10.65 6.33 17.21
N ASP A 221 -10.22 5.10 17.43
CA ASP A 221 -8.81 4.72 17.48
C ASP A 221 -8.32 4.45 16.04
N SER A 222 -7.36 5.26 15.55
CA SER A 222 -6.67 5.11 14.26
C SER A 222 -5.28 4.48 14.38
N SER A 223 -4.86 4.04 15.58
CA SER A 223 -3.51 3.55 15.82
C SER A 223 -3.10 2.42 14.87
N HIS A 224 -1.82 2.41 14.54
CA HIS A 224 -1.18 1.33 13.80
C HIS A 224 -1.00 0.12 14.71
N LEU A 225 -1.35 -1.06 14.19
CA LEU A 225 -1.33 -2.31 14.94
C LEU A 225 -0.79 -3.42 14.05
N SER A 226 0.00 -4.30 14.65
CA SER A 226 0.26 -5.61 14.06
C SER A 226 -0.99 -6.49 14.21
N MET A 227 -1.15 -7.45 13.31
CA MET A 227 -2.19 -8.46 13.40
C MET A 227 -2.03 -9.27 14.69
N ASP A 228 -0.79 -9.54 15.10
CA ASP A 228 -0.49 -10.30 16.31
C ASP A 228 -0.87 -9.53 17.58
N SER A 229 -0.53 -8.24 17.68
CA SER A 229 -0.92 -7.44 18.86
C SER A 229 -2.42 -7.23 18.95
N LEU A 230 -3.11 -7.23 17.82
CA LEU A 230 -4.57 -7.19 17.77
C LEU A 230 -5.18 -8.51 18.28
N LEU A 231 -4.73 -9.65 17.78
CA LEU A 231 -5.36 -10.95 18.02
C LEU A 231 -4.89 -11.64 19.31
N TYR A 232 -3.68 -11.35 19.76
CA TYR A 232 -3.04 -11.97 20.92
C TYR A 232 -2.49 -10.87 21.86
N PRO A 233 -3.36 -10.04 22.45
CA PRO A 233 -2.91 -9.00 23.37
C PRO A 233 -2.19 -9.63 24.57
N THR A 234 -1.05 -9.05 24.96
CA THR A 234 -0.38 -9.45 26.20
C THR A 234 -1.25 -9.11 27.40
N ARG A 235 -1.03 -9.78 28.55
CA ARG A 235 -1.80 -9.54 29.79
C ARG A 235 -1.89 -8.06 30.17
N ASP A 236 -0.83 -7.30 29.92
CA ASP A 236 -0.79 -5.86 30.20
C ASP A 236 -1.67 -5.04 29.23
N GLN A 237 -1.79 -5.47 27.98
CA GLN A 237 -2.65 -4.81 26.97
C GLN A 237 -4.15 -5.15 27.16
N SER A 238 -4.45 -6.34 27.70
CA SER A 238 -5.83 -6.76 28.01
C SER A 238 -6.48 -5.89 29.09
N ARG A 239 -5.70 -5.39 30.06
CA ARG A 239 -6.19 -4.48 31.11
C ARG A 239 -6.56 -3.09 30.57
N ALA A 240 -5.81 -2.56 29.60
CA ALA A 240 -6.08 -1.27 28.98
C ALA A 240 -7.31 -1.26 28.04
N THR A 241 -7.71 -2.43 27.54
CA THR A 241 -8.80 -2.55 26.54
C THR A 241 -10.18 -2.73 27.16
N GLY A 242 -10.26 -2.92 28.49
CA GLY A 242 -11.52 -3.00 29.23
C GLY A 242 -12.30 -4.28 28.95
N ALA A 243 -11.61 -5.42 28.76
CA ALA A 243 -12.28 -6.71 28.77
C ALA A 243 -12.89 -6.91 30.18
N PRO A 244 -14.18 -7.26 30.30
CA PRO A 244 -14.75 -7.60 31.59
C PRO A 244 -13.96 -8.78 32.15
N GLU A 245 -13.42 -8.63 33.36
CA GLU A 245 -12.95 -9.78 34.12
C GLU A 245 -14.18 -10.68 34.30
N GLU A 246 -14.21 -11.80 33.59
CA GLU A 246 -15.11 -12.90 33.94
C GLU A 246 -14.71 -13.32 35.33
N ASP A 247 -15.48 -12.82 36.29
CA ASP A 247 -15.45 -13.16 37.69
C ASP A 247 -15.75 -14.66 37.81
N ARG A 248 -14.70 -15.48 37.71
CA ARG A 248 -14.75 -16.90 38.03
C ARG A 248 -14.75 -17.00 39.55
N GLY A 249 -15.91 -16.67 40.13
CA GLY A 249 -16.25 -17.01 41.50
C GLY A 249 -16.23 -18.54 41.66
N ALA A 250 -15.39 -18.97 42.61
CA ALA A 250 -15.35 -20.31 43.16
C ALA A 250 -16.50 -20.52 44.17
#